data_AF-A0A925DKM9-F1
#
_entry.id   AF-A0A925DKM9-F1
#
_cell.length_a   1.000
_cell.length_b   1.000
_cell.length_c   1.000
_cell.angle_alpha   90.00
_cell.angle_beta   90.00
_cell.angle_gamma   90.00
#
_symmetry.space_group_name_H-M   'P 1'
#
loop_
_entity.id
_entity.type
_entity.pdbx_description
1 polymer ?
#
loop_
_entity_poly.entity_id
_entity_poly.type
_entity_poly.pdbx_seq_one_letter_code
_entity_poly.pdbx_strand_id
1 'polypeptide(L)'
;MKKENVIVKFLNANSRIVIPLKAKETATYIVIPFFNLPMRLIYLFIAWIITSAVLTFYSSLLIKFIGAPNAGREFLVCGGQMLFQLMFLSFAKKNKKEIFEYLGNMMSISLGGAILLIPMLVIGKVFTAIDPLVFMLFFLFVAGLMLLEHLRRMKITGLPKWLSATWVLYRVLVLGLILIIK
;
A
#
# COMPACT_ATOMS: atom_id res chain seq x y z
N MET A 1 -3.11 -34.48 13.02
CA MET A 1 -2.99 -33.14 12.41
C MET A 1 -2.87 -32.09 13.51
N LYS A 2 -1.72 -31.43 13.66
CA LYS A 2 -1.58 -30.31 14.62
C LYS A 2 -2.49 -29.16 14.17
N LYS A 3 -3.38 -28.69 15.04
CA LYS A 3 -4.14 -27.44 14.82
C LYS A 3 -3.12 -26.31 14.68
N GLU A 4 -3.02 -25.72 13.50
CA GLU A 4 -2.21 -24.51 13.33
C GLU A 4 -2.81 -23.37 14.18
N ASN A 5 -1.95 -22.68 14.93
CA ASN A 5 -2.34 -21.47 15.65
C ASN A 5 -2.77 -20.39 14.63
N VAL A 6 -3.76 -19.57 14.99
CA VAL A 6 -4.29 -18.47 14.18
C VAL A 6 -3.19 -17.55 13.64
N ILE A 7 -2.14 -17.28 14.43
CA ILE A 7 -0.99 -16.46 14.01
C ILE A 7 -0.26 -17.13 12.85
N VAL A 8 0.08 -18.42 12.98
CA VAL A 8 0.77 -19.18 11.93
C VAL A 8 -0.07 -19.24 10.66
N LYS A 9 -1.38 -19.46 10.80
CA LYS A 9 -2.33 -19.45 9.69
C LYS A 9 -2.39 -18.10 8.98
N PHE A 10 -2.39 -17.00 9.74
CA PHE A 10 -2.38 -15.64 9.20
C PHE A 10 -1.10 -15.32 8.42
N LEU A 11 0.07 -15.66 8.99
CA LEU A 11 1.36 -15.46 8.34
C LEU A 11 1.47 -16.28 7.05
N ASN A 12 1.11 -17.57 7.10
CA ASN A 12 1.14 -18.46 5.93
C ASN A 12 0.24 -17.93 4.81
N ALA A 13 -1.02 -17.57 5.12
CA ALA A 13 -1.99 -17.08 4.14
C ALA A 13 -1.58 -15.76 3.44
N ASN A 14 -0.72 -14.96 4.06
CA ASN A 14 -0.31 -13.65 3.56
C ASN A 14 1.16 -13.58 3.09
N SER A 15 1.99 -14.58 3.37
CA SER A 15 3.40 -14.64 2.96
C SER A 15 3.66 -14.27 1.48
N ARG A 16 2.80 -14.72 0.56
CA ARG A 16 2.88 -14.43 -0.89
C ARG A 16 2.69 -12.97 -1.29
N ILE A 17 2.00 -12.17 -0.48
CA ILE A 17 1.81 -10.75 -0.77
C ILE A 17 2.94 -9.90 -0.19
N VAL A 18 3.60 -10.42 0.85
CA VAL A 18 4.79 -9.79 1.43
C VAL A 18 6.00 -10.11 0.55
N ILE A 19 6.17 -11.39 0.18
CA ILE A 19 7.26 -11.91 -0.65
C ILE A 19 6.67 -12.40 -1.99
N PRO A 20 6.81 -11.63 -3.07
CA PRO A 20 6.27 -12.01 -4.37
C PRO A 20 7.10 -13.16 -4.96
N LEU A 21 6.43 -14.25 -5.35
CA LEU A 21 7.04 -15.40 -6.02
C LEU A 21 6.86 -15.27 -7.53
N LYS A 22 7.86 -15.70 -8.32
CA LYS A 22 7.78 -15.71 -9.78
C LYS A 22 6.72 -16.71 -10.25
N ALA A 23 5.94 -16.31 -11.26
CA ALA A 23 4.87 -17.11 -11.83
C ALA A 23 5.31 -18.42 -12.53
N LYS A 24 6.60 -18.57 -12.89
CA LYS A 24 7.12 -19.70 -13.70
C LYS A 24 8.10 -20.66 -13.00
N GLU A 25 8.55 -20.38 -11.78
CA GLU A 25 9.63 -21.18 -11.13
C GLU A 25 9.13 -22.17 -10.05
N THR A 26 7.82 -22.21 -9.75
CA THR A 26 7.29 -23.04 -8.65
C THR A 26 6.91 -24.47 -9.07
N ALA A 27 7.79 -25.16 -9.78
CA ALA A 27 7.56 -26.56 -10.17
C ALA A 27 8.14 -27.59 -9.19
N THR A 28 9.00 -27.22 -8.23
CA THR A 28 9.77 -28.26 -7.50
C THR A 28 9.49 -28.42 -6.01
N TYR A 29 9.50 -27.41 -5.11
CA TYR A 29 9.33 -27.73 -3.66
C TYR A 29 8.68 -26.66 -2.77
N ILE A 30 8.06 -25.61 -3.33
CA ILE A 30 7.42 -24.58 -2.49
C ILE A 30 5.96 -24.96 -2.25
N VAL A 31 5.63 -25.39 -1.02
CA VAL A 31 4.25 -25.50 -0.56
C VAL A 31 3.58 -24.14 -0.76
N ILE A 32 2.69 -24.09 -1.74
CA ILE A 32 1.90 -22.90 -2.05
C ILE A 32 0.93 -22.70 -0.88
N PRO A 33 1.09 -21.66 -0.04
CA PRO A 33 0.17 -21.45 1.05
C PRO A 33 -1.25 -21.29 0.52
N PHE A 34 -2.19 -21.95 1.20
CA PHE A 34 -3.59 -21.99 0.81
C PHE A 34 -4.19 -20.58 0.82
N PHE A 35 -4.87 -20.22 -0.27
CA PHE A 35 -5.56 -18.93 -0.33
C PHE A 35 -6.71 -18.92 0.69
N ASN A 36 -6.61 -18.04 1.69
CA ASN A 36 -7.63 -17.86 2.71
C ASN A 36 -8.18 -16.43 2.65
N LEU A 37 -9.38 -16.28 2.08
CA LEU A 37 -10.01 -14.98 1.87
C LEU A 37 -10.24 -14.20 3.17
N PRO A 38 -10.78 -14.78 4.26
CA PRO A 38 -10.90 -14.07 5.54
C PRO A 38 -9.57 -13.52 6.06
N MET A 39 -8.50 -14.32 6.04
CA MET A 39 -7.18 -13.87 6.49
C MET A 39 -6.61 -12.75 5.61
N ARG A 40 -6.95 -12.76 4.31
CA ARG A 40 -6.55 -11.71 3.38
C ARG A 40 -7.29 -10.41 3.63
N LEU A 41 -8.59 -10.47 3.92
CA LEU A 41 -9.39 -9.30 4.27
C LEU A 41 -8.91 -8.67 5.57
N ILE A 42 -8.59 -9.48 6.59
CA ILE A 42 -8.00 -9.00 7.85
C ILE A 42 -6.68 -8.27 7.58
N TYR A 43 -5.80 -8.85 6.75
CA TYR A 43 -4.55 -8.20 6.38
C TYR A 43 -4.77 -6.85 5.68
N LEU A 44 -5.65 -6.81 4.68
CA LEU A 44 -5.95 -5.58 3.94
C LEU A 44 -6.50 -4.50 4.86
N PHE A 45 -7.38 -4.86 5.78
CA PHE A 45 -7.98 -3.94 6.75
C PHE A 45 -6.93 -3.38 7.73
N ILE A 46 -6.08 -4.24 8.29
CA ILE A 46 -4.99 -3.81 9.19
C ILE A 46 -4.01 -2.90 8.45
N ALA A 47 -3.56 -3.31 7.25
CA ALA A 47 -2.66 -2.52 6.43
C ALA A 47 -3.27 -1.15 6.08
N TRP A 48 -4.56 -1.11 5.76
CA TRP A 48 -5.30 0.12 5.48
C TRP A 48 -5.35 1.06 6.69
N ILE A 49 -5.70 0.56 7.87
CA ILE A 49 -5.75 1.37 9.09
C ILE A 49 -4.37 1.94 9.42
N ILE A 50 -3.33 1.10 9.47
CA ILE A 50 -1.99 1.53 9.85
C ILE A 50 -1.46 2.56 8.84
N THR A 51 -1.58 2.27 7.54
CA THR A 51 -1.11 3.18 6.48
C THR A 51 -1.82 4.52 6.57
N SER A 52 -3.15 4.52 6.71
CA SER A 52 -3.95 5.75 6.79
C SER A 52 -3.61 6.54 8.05
N ALA A 53 -3.47 5.89 9.20
CA ALA A 53 -3.14 6.56 10.46
C ALA A 53 -1.76 7.24 10.40
N VAL A 54 -0.74 6.53 9.90
CA VAL A 54 0.60 7.11 9.73
C VAL A 54 0.54 8.29 8.77
N LEU A 55 -0.19 8.17 7.66
CA LEU A 55 -0.31 9.23 6.67
C LEU A 55 -1.06 10.45 7.24
N THR A 56 -2.07 10.25 8.09
CA THR A 56 -2.76 11.35 8.80
C THR A 56 -1.77 12.12 9.67
N PHE A 57 -0.97 11.43 10.48
CA PHE A 57 0.04 12.12 11.30
C PHE A 57 1.11 12.79 10.45
N TYR A 58 1.58 12.14 9.39
CA TYR A 58 2.58 12.70 8.49
C TYR A 58 2.07 13.95 7.76
N SER A 59 0.80 13.95 7.35
CA SER A 59 0.18 15.07 6.65
C SER A 59 0.14 16.36 7.48
N SER A 60 0.18 16.26 8.82
CA SER A 60 0.31 17.43 9.70
C SER A 60 1.65 18.15 9.56
N LEU A 61 2.71 17.46 9.13
CA LEU A 61 4.01 18.07 8.82
C LEU A 61 4.00 18.80 7.47
N LEU A 62 2.98 18.57 6.64
CA LEU A 62 2.86 19.07 5.28
C LEU A 62 1.77 20.15 5.12
N ILE A 63 1.25 20.71 6.22
CA ILE A 63 0.12 21.66 6.22
C ILE A 63 0.33 22.81 5.23
N LYS A 64 1.56 23.36 5.14
CA LYS A 64 1.88 24.44 4.18
C LYS A 64 1.53 24.07 2.73
N PHE A 65 1.70 22.80 2.36
CA PHE A 65 1.54 22.33 0.99
C PHE A 65 0.16 21.73 0.69
N ILE A 66 -0.38 20.94 1.61
CA ILE A 66 -1.63 20.18 1.39
C ILE A 66 -2.79 20.58 2.31
N GLY A 67 -2.59 21.60 3.15
CA GLY A 67 -3.64 22.20 3.97
C GLY A 67 -3.86 21.42 5.26
N ALA A 68 -4.78 21.90 6.09
CA ALA A 68 -5.07 21.26 7.36
C ALA A 68 -5.53 19.80 7.15
N PRO A 69 -4.99 18.84 7.91
CA PRO A 69 -5.44 17.46 7.83
C PRO A 69 -6.89 17.35 8.32
N ASN A 70 -7.72 16.66 7.53
CA ASN A 70 -9.02 16.19 7.99
C ASN A 70 -8.87 14.74 8.46
N ALA A 71 -9.42 14.43 9.65
CA ALA A 71 -9.31 13.12 10.28
C ALA A 71 -9.73 11.94 9.38
N GLY A 72 -10.66 12.15 8.45
CA GLY A 72 -11.12 11.13 7.49
C GLY A 72 -10.39 11.12 6.15
N ARG A 73 -9.62 12.15 5.81
CA ARG A 73 -9.07 12.34 4.44
C ARG A 73 -8.18 11.18 4.04
N GLU A 74 -7.16 10.86 4.83
CA GLU A 74 -6.19 9.83 4.43
C GLU A 74 -6.79 8.41 4.41
N PHE A 75 -7.81 8.16 5.25
CA PHE A 75 -8.58 6.92 5.20
C PHE A 75 -9.36 6.78 3.88
N LEU A 76 -9.99 7.87 3.42
CA LEU A 76 -10.67 7.92 2.12
C LEU A 76 -9.68 7.82 0.96
N VAL A 77 -8.50 8.45 1.05
CA VAL A 77 -7.46 8.34 0.02
C VAL A 77 -6.96 6.90 -0.08
N CYS A 78 -6.62 6.26 1.03
CA CYS A 78 -6.07 4.89 0.99
C CYS A 78 -7.15 3.85 0.64
N GLY A 79 -8.36 3.99 1.16
CA GLY A 79 -9.49 3.10 0.84
C GLY A 79 -9.95 3.28 -0.60
N GLY A 80 -10.07 4.54 -1.05
CA GLY A 80 -10.40 4.88 -2.41
C GLY A 80 -9.36 4.38 -3.41
N GLN A 81 -8.06 4.37 -3.06
CA GLN A 81 -7.01 3.77 -3.89
C GLN A 81 -7.28 2.28 -4.14
N MET A 82 -7.68 1.53 -3.10
CA MET A 82 -8.01 0.10 -3.23
C MET A 82 -9.24 -0.11 -4.11
N LEU A 83 -10.30 0.70 -3.91
CA LEU A 83 -11.52 0.63 -4.72
C LEU A 83 -11.27 0.99 -6.18
N PHE A 84 -10.46 2.03 -6.44
CA PHE A 84 -10.06 2.43 -7.78
C PHE A 84 -9.31 1.31 -8.49
N GLN A 85 -8.40 0.66 -7.79
CA GLN A 85 -7.66 -0.48 -8.33
C GLN A 85 -8.55 -1.71 -8.58
N LEU A 86 -9.51 -1.98 -7.71
CA LEU A 86 -10.52 -3.02 -7.93
C LEU A 86 -11.29 -2.80 -9.23
N MET A 87 -11.70 -1.55 -9.51
CA MET A 87 -12.37 -1.19 -10.76
C MET A 87 -11.53 -1.58 -11.98
N PHE A 88 -10.24 -1.25 -11.97
CA PHE A 88 -9.34 -1.57 -13.07
C PHE A 88 -9.05 -3.06 -13.23
N LEU A 89 -8.90 -3.79 -12.11
CA LEU A 89 -8.70 -5.24 -12.14
C LEU A 89 -9.91 -5.99 -12.72
N SER A 90 -11.12 -5.42 -12.59
CA SER A 90 -12.32 -6.01 -13.20
C SER A 90 -12.22 -6.05 -14.73
N PHE A 91 -11.63 -5.04 -15.36
CA PHE A 91 -11.37 -5.02 -16.81
C PHE A 91 -10.29 -6.02 -17.25
N ALA A 92 -9.39 -6.41 -16.35
CA ALA A 92 -8.32 -7.37 -16.62
C ALA A 92 -8.78 -8.85 -16.60
N LYS A 93 -10.09 -9.12 -16.42
CA LYS A 93 -10.68 -10.48 -16.34
C LYS A 93 -9.98 -11.40 -15.34
N LYS A 94 -9.52 -10.84 -14.23
CA LYS A 94 -8.79 -11.57 -13.18
C LYS A 94 -9.74 -12.33 -12.27
N ASN A 95 -9.32 -13.53 -11.85
CA ASN A 95 -10.10 -14.29 -10.87
C ASN A 95 -9.98 -13.67 -9.47
N LYS A 96 -10.88 -14.04 -8.54
CA LYS A 96 -10.89 -13.49 -7.17
C LYS A 96 -9.53 -13.60 -6.49
N LYS A 97 -8.84 -14.73 -6.62
CA LYS A 97 -7.54 -14.96 -5.99
C LYS A 97 -6.50 -13.96 -6.50
N GLU A 98 -6.38 -13.79 -7.81
CA GLU A 98 -5.45 -12.84 -8.43
C GLU A 98 -5.73 -11.40 -8.00
N ILE A 99 -7.01 -11.02 -7.90
CA ILE A 99 -7.42 -9.69 -7.41
C ILE A 99 -6.92 -9.45 -5.99
N PHE A 100 -7.18 -10.39 -5.08
CA PHE A 100 -6.78 -10.27 -3.68
C PHE A 100 -5.27 -10.46 -3.46
N GLU A 101 -4.57 -11.14 -4.36
CA GLU A 101 -3.10 -11.17 -4.41
C GLU A 101 -2.53 -9.83 -4.86
N TYR A 102 -3.11 -9.18 -5.87
CA TYR A 102 -2.71 -7.86 -6.29
C TYR A 102 -2.96 -6.81 -5.19
N LEU A 103 -4.17 -6.76 -4.64
CA LEU A 103 -4.50 -5.81 -3.57
C LEU A 103 -3.59 -5.99 -2.36
N GLY A 104 -3.31 -7.25 -1.99
CA GLY A 104 -2.37 -7.55 -0.91
C GLY A 104 -0.98 -7.00 -1.22
N ASN A 105 -0.44 -7.26 -2.42
CA ASN A 105 0.87 -6.74 -2.83
C ASN A 105 0.92 -5.21 -2.79
N MET A 106 -0.11 -4.54 -3.30
CA MET A 106 -0.22 -3.07 -3.29
C MET A 106 -0.26 -2.52 -1.86
N MET A 107 -1.05 -3.14 -0.98
CA MET A 107 -1.14 -2.74 0.42
C MET A 107 0.13 -3.06 1.21
N SER A 108 0.86 -4.13 0.88
CA SER A 108 2.18 -4.40 1.48
C SER A 108 3.19 -3.31 1.15
N ILE A 109 3.21 -2.83 -0.11
CA ILE A 109 4.07 -1.71 -0.51
C ILE A 109 3.67 -0.44 0.26
N SER A 110 2.36 -0.18 0.37
CA SER A 110 1.83 0.99 1.09
C SER A 110 2.17 0.97 2.58
N LEU A 111 2.04 -0.20 3.22
CA LEU A 111 2.43 -0.40 4.61
C LEU A 111 3.95 -0.21 4.79
N GLY A 112 4.76 -0.75 3.88
CA GLY A 112 6.22 -0.55 3.90
C GLY A 112 6.59 0.93 3.78
N GLY A 113 5.93 1.67 2.88
CA GLY A 113 6.09 3.12 2.77
C GLY A 113 5.70 3.85 4.04
N ALA A 114 4.56 3.51 4.65
CA ALA A 114 4.15 4.08 5.93
C ALA A 114 5.19 3.84 7.04
N ILE A 115 5.73 2.63 7.15
CA ILE A 115 6.79 2.31 8.12
C ILE A 115 8.04 3.19 7.86
N LEU A 116 8.43 3.37 6.60
CA LEU A 116 9.56 4.24 6.23
C LEU A 116 9.34 5.73 6.57
N LEU A 117 8.09 6.19 6.66
CA LEU A 117 7.77 7.56 7.06
C LEU A 117 7.87 7.79 8.57
N ILE A 118 7.76 6.74 9.40
CA ILE A 118 7.74 6.87 10.87
C ILE A 118 9.00 7.56 11.43
N PRO A 119 10.23 7.21 11.03
CA PRO A 119 11.42 7.90 11.54
C PRO A 119 11.37 9.41 11.30
N MET A 120 10.96 9.82 10.10
CA MET A 120 10.87 11.23 9.76
C MET A 120 9.69 11.92 10.46
N LEU A 121 8.59 11.19 10.71
CA LEU A 121 7.50 11.68 11.55
C LEU A 121 7.96 11.97 12.99
N VAL A 122 8.77 11.09 13.57
CA VAL A 122 9.33 11.28 14.92
C VAL A 122 10.26 12.48 14.93
N ILE A 123 11.15 12.60 13.95
CA ILE A 123 12.03 13.76 13.78
C ILE A 123 11.22 15.06 13.72
N GLY A 124 10.16 15.12 12.92
CA GLY A 124 9.34 16.33 12.80
C GLY A 124 8.54 16.69 14.06
N LYS A 125 8.28 15.72 14.95
CA LYS A 125 7.67 15.99 16.27
C LYS A 125 8.69 16.43 17.31
N VAL A 126 9.92 15.95 17.24
CA VAL A 126 11.00 16.29 18.18
C VAL A 126 11.65 17.63 17.82
N PHE A 127 11.84 17.90 16.54
CA PHE A 127 12.53 19.10 16.04
C PHE A 127 11.56 20.03 15.33
N THR A 128 11.24 21.16 15.96
CA THR A 128 10.25 22.13 15.45
C THR A 128 10.80 23.10 14.40
N ALA A 129 12.13 23.18 14.23
CA ALA A 129 12.79 24.12 13.33
C ALA A 129 13.08 23.57 11.92
N ILE A 130 12.63 22.35 11.60
CA ILE A 130 12.87 21.74 10.28
C ILE A 130 11.91 22.33 9.25
N ASP A 131 12.46 22.75 8.10
CA ASP A 131 11.64 23.26 7.00
C ASP A 131 10.66 22.18 6.50
N PRO A 132 9.36 22.49 6.37
CA PRO A 132 8.36 21.61 5.76
C PRO A 132 8.76 20.99 4.42
N LEU A 133 9.59 21.68 3.63
CA LEU A 133 10.12 21.17 2.36
C LEU A 133 10.90 19.86 2.54
N VAL A 134 11.63 19.68 3.64
CA VAL A 134 12.37 18.44 3.93
C VAL A 134 11.42 17.26 4.07
N PHE A 135 10.30 17.42 4.79
CA PHE A 135 9.28 16.38 4.91
C PHE A 135 8.60 16.09 3.58
N MET A 136 8.36 17.10 2.74
CA MET A 136 7.83 16.87 1.39
C MET A 136 8.81 16.05 0.55
N LEU A 137 10.08 16.44 0.50
CA LEU A 137 11.09 15.75 -0.30
C LEU A 137 11.26 14.30 0.17
N PHE A 138 11.25 14.06 1.48
CA PHE A 138 11.29 12.71 2.04
C PHE A 138 10.04 11.90 1.67
N PHE A 139 8.85 12.50 1.73
CA PHE A 139 7.62 11.86 1.27
C PHE A 139 7.68 11.47 -0.20
N LEU A 140 8.16 12.36 -1.07
CA LEU A 140 8.32 12.10 -2.50
C LEU A 140 9.36 11.00 -2.76
N PHE A 141 10.45 10.99 -2.00
CA PHE A 141 11.44 9.92 -2.04
C PHE A 141 10.83 8.56 -1.70
N VAL A 142 10.10 8.45 -0.58
CA VAL A 142 9.40 7.21 -0.19
C VAL A 142 8.35 6.82 -1.23
N ALA A 143 7.57 7.76 -1.75
CA ALA A 143 6.60 7.50 -2.82
C ALA A 143 7.28 6.98 -4.11
N GLY A 144 8.46 7.51 -4.45
CA GLY A 144 9.29 7.02 -5.54
C GLY A 144 9.76 5.57 -5.33
N LEU A 145 10.26 5.24 -4.13
CA LEU A 145 10.62 3.87 -3.77
C LEU A 145 9.42 2.91 -3.86
N MET A 146 8.26 3.34 -3.38
CA MET A 146 7.01 2.56 -3.48
C MET A 146 6.63 2.29 -4.95
N LEU A 147 6.74 3.29 -5.84
CA LEU A 147 6.45 3.12 -7.26
C LEU A 147 7.42 2.14 -7.93
N LEU A 148 8.73 2.26 -7.65
CA LEU A 148 9.75 1.34 -8.16
C LEU A 148 9.48 -0.10 -7.70
N GLU A 149 9.15 -0.28 -6.42
CA GLU A 149 8.79 -1.58 -5.87
C GLU A 149 7.51 -2.13 -6.52
N HIS A 150 6.49 -1.29 -6.74
CA HIS A 150 5.26 -1.70 -7.42
C HIS A 150 5.56 -2.21 -8.85
N LEU A 151 6.35 -1.46 -9.61
CA LEU A 151 6.79 -1.86 -10.96
C LEU A 151 7.58 -3.19 -10.93
N ARG A 152 8.47 -3.36 -9.95
CA ARG A 152 9.22 -4.62 -9.75
C ARG A 152 8.28 -5.78 -9.48
N ARG A 153 7.28 -5.60 -8.61
CA ARG A 153 6.28 -6.65 -8.29
C ARG A 153 5.41 -7.00 -9.48
N MET A 154 4.98 -6.02 -10.29
CA MET A 154 4.24 -6.30 -11.54
C MET A 154 5.05 -7.17 -12.49
N LYS A 155 6.36 -6.91 -12.61
CA LYS A 155 7.26 -7.75 -13.42
C LYS A 155 7.37 -9.19 -12.87
N ILE A 156 7.46 -9.35 -11.56
CA ILE A 156 7.62 -10.67 -10.91
C ILE A 156 6.34 -11.52 -11.01
N THR A 157 5.18 -10.90 -10.79
CA THR A 157 3.88 -11.59 -10.81
C THR A 157 3.30 -11.75 -12.21
N GLY A 158 3.90 -11.11 -13.23
CA GLY A 158 3.40 -11.13 -14.60
C GLY A 158 2.13 -10.30 -14.80
N LEU A 159 1.83 -9.39 -13.87
CA LEU A 159 0.71 -8.47 -13.98
C LEU A 159 1.06 -7.28 -14.89
N PRO A 160 0.06 -6.72 -15.59
CA PRO A 160 0.33 -5.69 -16.58
C PRO A 160 0.77 -4.38 -15.92
N LYS A 161 1.81 -3.73 -16.48
CA LYS A 161 2.39 -2.49 -15.94
C LYS A 161 1.43 -1.31 -15.93
N TRP A 162 0.38 -1.33 -16.75
CA TRP A 162 -0.62 -0.26 -16.76
C TRP A 162 -1.35 -0.12 -15.40
N LEU A 163 -1.38 -1.18 -14.58
CA LEU A 163 -1.90 -1.11 -13.20
C LEU A 163 -1.08 -0.16 -12.31
N SER A 164 0.23 -0.05 -12.54
CA SER A 164 1.06 0.98 -11.88
C SER A 164 0.70 2.38 -12.37
N ALA A 165 0.35 2.53 -13.65
CA ALA A 165 -0.05 3.82 -14.20
C ALA A 165 -1.39 4.28 -13.59
N THR A 166 -2.37 3.37 -13.41
CA THR A 166 -3.62 3.71 -12.72
C THR A 166 -3.41 4.01 -11.24
N TRP A 167 -2.39 3.42 -10.61
CA TRP A 167 -2.01 3.74 -9.24
C TRP A 167 -1.53 5.19 -9.12
N VAL A 168 -0.61 5.60 -10.01
CA VAL A 168 -0.12 7.00 -10.08
C VAL A 168 -1.25 7.95 -10.45
N LEU A 169 -2.08 7.58 -11.43
CA LEU A 169 -3.22 8.40 -11.88
C LEU A 169 -4.15 8.73 -10.71
N TYR A 170 -4.53 7.74 -9.89
CA TYR A 170 -5.35 7.98 -8.71
C TYR A 170 -4.71 9.00 -7.76
N ARG A 171 -3.40 8.88 -7.51
CA ARG A 171 -2.67 9.80 -6.62
C ARG A 171 -2.65 11.22 -7.16
N VAL A 172 -2.46 11.40 -8.46
CA VAL A 172 -2.50 12.71 -9.10
C VAL A 172 -3.90 13.31 -9.05
N LEU A 173 -4.94 12.52 -9.35
CA LEU A 173 -6.34 12.98 -9.29
C LEU A 173 -6.72 13.42 -7.88
N VAL A 174 -6.42 12.59 -6.87
CA VAL A 174 -6.72 12.93 -5.47
C VAL A 174 -5.92 14.13 -4.99
N LEU A 175 -4.63 14.25 -5.35
CA LEU A 175 -3.86 15.44 -5.01
C LEU A 175 -4.48 16.69 -5.65
N GLY A 176 -4.88 16.62 -6.92
CA GLY A 176 -5.60 17.71 -7.60
C GLY A 176 -6.87 18.11 -6.85
N LEU A 177 -7.69 17.13 -6.44
CA LEU A 177 -8.89 17.37 -5.64
C LEU A 177 -8.57 18.01 -4.28
N ILE A 178 -7.54 17.53 -3.58
CA ILE A 178 -7.10 18.09 -2.30
C ILE A 178 -6.67 19.55 -2.46
N LEU A 179 -6.00 19.89 -3.56
CA LEU A 179 -5.54 21.26 -3.82
C LEU A 179 -6.67 22.21 -4.25
N ILE A 180 -7.74 21.70 -4.88
CA ILE A 180 -8.92 22.48 -5.28
C ILE A 180 -9.86 22.72 -4.09
N ILE A 181 -10.03 21.71 -3.22
CA ILE A 181 -10.95 21.74 -2.07
C ILE A 181 -10.28 22.36 -0.82
N LYS A 182 -8.99 22.71 -0.94
CA LYS A 182 -8.11 23.16 0.14
C LYS A 182 -8.61 24.40 0.88
#